data_AF-A0AA88GR69-F1
#
_entry.id   AF-A0AA88GR69-F1
#
_cell.length_a   1.000
_cell.length_b   1.000
_cell.length_c   1.000
_cell.angle_alpha   90.00
_cell.angle_beta   90.00
_cell.angle_gamma   90.00
#
_symmetry.space_group_name_H-M   'P 1'
#
loop_
_entity.id
_entity.type
_entity.pdbx_description
1 polymer ?
#
loop_
_entity_poly.entity_id
_entity_poly.type
_entity_poly.pdbx_seq_one_letter_code
_entity_poly.pdbx_strand_id
1 'polypeptide(L)'
;MISSLGIQIHGATPSYLPSIPSNVVASAISTQTNVIVYSGKNANDIISNPRVVITQLQFQECVFIVESLNPITDASGEKWLLINIPMQTSLNQDGTTSGVQGFVKRDALYILVTSSSKITSSTNMMADICPTMSDVTSITSSEYSNSKLSIVKSDSAELFKRRCSESGCTKEDLIFNLSFGTLLYYETVEKTDGWRNVKIITGNGTLGSSQSFNTLFQNAYIRESDITSFKESTRERIASVVRPDPDSTNFDQHPITKYGLKLIGCKYIAGGRSISDIESSDYTGMDATGLTSLLYMVTFSKRIPRTINDQYKAADSKISMNGFHTGDLIFLSNTSSDSMTNVMVFAGKDTQSNEEFIIESTENGGVKIMTVTQRLGVKSVRNLSSGDTILNGKFKFYYASFFERSIQDEKFVIELLLYIFVLGTVLLAIMFIVTKHVYKKIKLCVKGSVAARRYSNV
;
A
#
# COMPACT_ATOMS: atom_id res chain seq x y z
N MET A 1 -41.85 4.77 -7.43
CA MET A 1 -40.97 5.62 -8.27
C MET A 1 -39.57 5.81 -7.64
N ILE A 2 -39.02 4.81 -6.95
CA ILE A 2 -37.64 4.81 -6.44
C ILE A 2 -37.04 3.43 -6.71
N SER A 3 -37.00 3.02 -7.98
CA SER A 3 -36.48 1.70 -8.38
C SER A 3 -35.60 1.77 -9.63
N SER A 4 -35.05 2.93 -9.99
CA SER A 4 -34.24 3.10 -11.21
C SER A 4 -32.93 3.87 -11.02
N LEU A 5 -32.48 4.10 -9.78
CA LEU A 5 -31.10 4.52 -9.56
C LEU A 5 -30.24 3.27 -9.63
N GLY A 6 -29.79 2.94 -10.85
CA GLY A 6 -28.81 1.91 -11.15
C GLY A 6 -27.45 2.27 -10.56
N ILE A 7 -27.36 2.31 -9.23
CA ILE A 7 -26.09 2.37 -8.51
C ILE A 7 -25.50 0.98 -8.62
N GLN A 8 -24.68 0.75 -9.65
CA GLN A 8 -23.73 -0.35 -9.65
C GLN A 8 -22.76 -0.09 -8.50
N ILE A 9 -23.04 -0.69 -7.35
CA ILE A 9 -22.05 -0.84 -6.30
C ILE A 9 -20.99 -1.76 -6.91
N HIS A 10 -19.84 -1.22 -7.32
CA HIS A 10 -18.67 -2.01 -7.69
C HIS A 10 -18.17 -2.70 -6.42
N GLY A 11 -18.85 -3.77 -6.05
CA GLY A 11 -18.63 -4.57 -4.87
C GLY A 11 -17.51 -5.55 -5.11
N ALA A 12 -16.32 -5.17 -4.65
CA ALA A 12 -15.27 -5.99 -4.07
C ALA A 12 -13.95 -5.22 -4.27
N THR A 13 -13.36 -4.73 -3.19
CA THR A 13 -11.95 -4.34 -3.21
C THR A 13 -11.17 -5.53 -3.79
N PRO A 14 -10.42 -5.37 -4.90
CA PRO A 14 -9.70 -6.49 -5.49
C PRO A 14 -8.86 -7.14 -4.40
N SER A 15 -9.02 -8.45 -4.18
CA SER A 15 -8.09 -9.16 -3.32
C SER A 15 -6.75 -9.14 -4.04
N TYR A 16 -5.84 -8.23 -3.65
CA TYR A 16 -4.49 -8.10 -4.22
C TYR A 16 -3.57 -9.26 -3.80
N LEU A 17 -4.13 -10.47 -3.71
CA LEU A 17 -3.37 -11.67 -3.49
C LEU A 17 -2.87 -12.11 -4.86
N PRO A 18 -1.56 -12.07 -5.11
CA PRO A 18 -1.07 -12.56 -6.37
C PRO A 18 -1.36 -14.05 -6.48
N SER A 19 -1.81 -14.46 -7.66
CA SER A 19 -1.96 -15.86 -7.99
C SER A 19 -0.61 -16.55 -7.86
N ILE A 20 -0.58 -17.72 -7.23
CA ILE A 20 0.60 -18.59 -7.26
C ILE A 20 0.88 -18.95 -8.73
N PRO A 21 2.10 -18.73 -9.25
CA PRO A 21 2.43 -19.10 -10.62
C PRO A 21 2.21 -20.60 -10.87
N SER A 22 1.61 -20.96 -12.00
CA SER A 22 1.34 -22.36 -12.36
C SER A 22 2.62 -23.18 -12.57
N ASN A 23 3.75 -22.52 -12.82
CA ASN A 23 5.08 -23.10 -13.02
C ASN A 23 5.96 -23.02 -11.76
N VAL A 24 5.38 -22.87 -10.57
CA VAL A 24 6.12 -22.90 -9.31
C VAL A 24 6.71 -24.29 -9.06
N VAL A 25 8.00 -24.33 -8.72
CA VAL A 25 8.71 -25.56 -8.39
C VAL A 25 9.14 -25.62 -6.92
N ALA A 26 9.26 -24.45 -6.28
CA ALA A 26 9.54 -24.39 -4.85
C ALA A 26 9.12 -23.05 -4.23
N SER A 27 9.07 -23.01 -2.90
CA SER A 27 9.08 -21.77 -2.11
C SER A 27 10.45 -21.57 -1.46
N ALA A 28 10.81 -20.32 -1.26
CA ALA A 28 12.02 -19.93 -0.58
C ALA A 28 11.82 -18.61 0.17
N ILE A 29 12.80 -18.26 1.00
CA ILE A 29 12.88 -16.98 1.69
C ILE A 29 14.26 -16.38 1.49
N SER A 30 14.30 -15.04 1.44
CA SER A 30 15.55 -14.29 1.50
C SER A 30 16.17 -14.42 2.89
N THR A 31 17.43 -14.84 2.97
CA THR A 31 18.19 -14.92 4.23
C THR A 31 19.24 -13.84 4.35
N GLN A 32 19.32 -12.93 3.39
CA GLN A 32 20.17 -11.76 3.40
C GLN A 32 19.33 -10.48 3.40
N THR A 33 19.96 -9.37 3.75
CA THR A 33 19.37 -8.04 3.64
C THR A 33 19.65 -7.50 2.23
N ASN A 34 18.70 -6.75 1.66
CA ASN A 34 18.90 -5.97 0.43
C ASN A 34 19.28 -6.80 -0.82
N VAL A 35 18.68 -7.99 -0.96
CA VAL A 35 19.00 -8.89 -2.07
C VAL A 35 18.48 -8.31 -3.38
N ILE A 36 19.36 -8.11 -4.35
CA ILE A 36 19.02 -7.48 -5.64
C ILE A 36 18.36 -8.50 -6.56
N VAL A 37 17.29 -8.06 -7.23
CA VAL A 37 16.56 -8.84 -8.23
C VAL A 37 16.70 -8.17 -9.58
N TYR A 38 17.15 -8.94 -10.57
CA TYR A 38 17.45 -8.47 -11.92
C TYR A 38 16.39 -8.90 -12.92
N SER A 39 16.10 -8.07 -13.92
CA SER A 39 15.29 -8.52 -15.07
C SER A 39 16.07 -9.48 -15.93
N GLY A 40 15.37 -10.43 -16.54
CA GLY A 40 15.86 -11.24 -17.65
C GLY A 40 14.76 -12.17 -18.12
N LYS A 41 14.83 -12.61 -19.37
CA LYS A 41 13.98 -13.68 -19.91
C LYS A 41 14.67 -15.02 -19.87
N ASN A 42 16.00 -15.04 -19.85
CA ASN A 42 16.80 -16.26 -19.84
C ASN A 42 18.17 -16.02 -19.19
N ALA A 43 18.91 -17.12 -19.02
CA ALA A 43 20.26 -17.14 -18.50
C ALA A 43 21.18 -16.03 -19.04
N ASN A 44 21.16 -15.82 -20.35
CA ASN A 44 22.11 -14.94 -21.03
C ASN A 44 21.82 -13.45 -20.75
N ASP A 45 20.57 -13.11 -20.44
CA ASP A 45 20.18 -11.72 -20.14
C ASP A 45 20.80 -11.25 -18.81
N ILE A 46 21.00 -12.16 -17.86
CA ILE A 46 21.67 -11.88 -16.57
C ILE A 46 23.17 -11.63 -16.76
N ILE A 47 23.76 -12.25 -17.78
CA ILE A 47 25.18 -12.14 -18.13
C ILE A 47 25.43 -10.90 -18.99
N SER A 48 24.39 -10.38 -19.65
CA SER A 48 24.48 -9.17 -20.45
C SER A 48 24.65 -7.92 -19.58
N ASN A 49 25.57 -7.04 -19.97
CA ASN A 49 25.89 -5.80 -19.28
C ASN A 49 25.25 -4.64 -20.06
N PRO A 50 24.44 -3.75 -19.43
CA PRO A 50 24.15 -3.66 -18.00
C PRO A 50 23.02 -4.57 -17.50
N ARG A 51 23.24 -5.18 -16.33
CA ARG A 51 22.18 -5.86 -15.56
C ARG A 51 21.16 -4.81 -15.11
N VAL A 52 19.89 -5.00 -15.44
CA VAL A 52 18.82 -4.09 -15.04
C VAL A 52 18.21 -4.59 -13.73
N VAL A 53 18.36 -3.79 -12.67
CA VAL A 53 17.73 -4.05 -11.37
C VAL A 53 16.25 -3.70 -11.46
N ILE A 54 15.38 -4.65 -11.11
CA ILE A 54 13.93 -4.42 -11.11
C ILE A 54 13.37 -4.26 -9.71
N THR A 55 13.97 -4.93 -8.72
CA THR A 55 13.62 -4.72 -7.32
C THR A 55 14.69 -5.26 -6.35
N GLN A 56 14.37 -5.26 -5.05
CA GLN A 56 15.15 -5.81 -3.96
C GLN A 56 14.24 -6.62 -3.05
N LEU A 57 14.79 -7.65 -2.41
CA LEU A 57 14.14 -8.41 -1.34
C LEU A 57 14.62 -7.93 0.02
N GLN A 58 13.70 -7.91 0.97
CA GLN A 58 14.00 -7.72 2.37
C GLN A 58 14.36 -9.05 3.04
N PHE A 59 14.92 -8.99 4.24
CA PHE A 59 15.20 -10.18 5.03
C PHE A 59 13.90 -10.93 5.37
N GLN A 60 13.89 -12.26 5.26
CA GLN A 60 12.71 -13.13 5.38
C GLN A 60 11.58 -12.87 4.37
N GLU A 61 11.82 -12.06 3.33
CA GLU A 61 10.82 -11.89 2.27
C GLU A 61 10.72 -13.19 1.46
N CYS A 62 9.49 -13.69 1.31
CA CYS A 62 9.27 -14.94 0.61
C CYS A 62 9.22 -14.75 -0.90
N VAL A 63 9.63 -15.81 -1.56
CA VAL A 63 9.63 -15.92 -3.02
C VAL A 63 9.20 -17.32 -3.43
N PHE A 64 8.64 -17.42 -4.63
CA PHE A 64 8.42 -18.68 -5.31
C PHE A 64 9.53 -18.86 -6.34
N ILE A 65 10.21 -20.00 -6.33
CA ILE A 65 11.10 -20.39 -7.42
C ILE A 65 10.23 -20.95 -8.54
N VAL A 66 10.38 -20.40 -9.73
CA VAL A 66 9.60 -20.78 -10.90
C VAL A 66 10.49 -21.45 -11.95
N GLU A 67 9.87 -22.28 -12.80
CA GLU A 67 10.48 -23.02 -13.91
C GLU A 67 11.45 -24.14 -13.50
N SER A 68 12.49 -23.86 -12.71
CA SER A 68 13.55 -24.83 -12.40
C SER A 68 14.21 -24.57 -11.05
N LEU A 69 14.50 -25.66 -10.33
CA LEU A 69 15.35 -25.65 -9.13
C LEU A 69 16.85 -25.71 -9.46
N ASN A 70 17.20 -26.06 -10.69
CA ASN A 70 18.58 -26.07 -11.16
C ASN A 70 18.98 -24.63 -11.51
N PRO A 71 19.90 -24.01 -10.75
CA PRO A 71 20.28 -22.64 -11.00
C PRO A 71 21.09 -22.54 -12.29
N ILE A 72 20.94 -21.40 -12.95
CA ILE A 72 21.75 -21.01 -14.09
C ILE A 72 23.10 -20.52 -13.55
N THR A 73 24.19 -21.01 -14.12
CA THR A 73 25.54 -20.54 -13.76
C THR A 73 26.00 -19.52 -14.80
N ASP A 74 26.40 -18.32 -14.38
CA ASP A 74 26.97 -17.32 -15.28
C ASP A 74 28.47 -17.54 -15.55
N ALA A 75 29.06 -16.68 -16.38
CA ALA A 75 30.48 -16.75 -16.74
C ALA A 75 31.45 -16.59 -15.55
N SER A 76 30.99 -16.01 -14.44
CA SER A 76 31.77 -15.87 -13.20
C SER A 76 31.61 -17.05 -12.24
N GLY A 77 30.71 -17.99 -12.56
CA GLY A 77 30.38 -19.13 -11.70
C GLY A 77 29.25 -18.84 -10.71
N GLU A 78 28.66 -17.64 -10.74
CA GLU A 78 27.52 -17.30 -9.87
C GLU A 78 26.27 -18.06 -10.31
N LYS A 79 25.50 -18.54 -9.33
CA LYS A 79 24.30 -19.35 -9.53
C LYS A 79 23.05 -18.51 -9.35
N TRP A 80 22.14 -18.57 -10.31
CA TRP A 80 20.95 -17.73 -10.39
C TRP A 80 19.68 -18.57 -10.46
N LEU A 81 18.63 -18.13 -9.77
CA LEU A 81 17.29 -18.71 -9.84
C LEU A 81 16.31 -17.65 -10.35
N LEU A 82 15.37 -18.08 -11.19
CA LEU A 82 14.21 -17.28 -11.53
C LEU A 82 13.19 -17.39 -10.39
N ILE A 83 12.79 -16.25 -9.87
CA ILE A 83 11.83 -16.16 -8.77
C ILE A 83 10.63 -15.31 -9.15
N ASN A 84 9.51 -15.57 -8.47
CA ASN A 84 8.34 -14.71 -8.38
C ASN A 84 8.22 -14.20 -6.94
N ILE A 85 7.99 -12.90 -6.78
CA ILE A 85 7.93 -12.22 -5.48
C ILE A 85 6.48 -11.87 -5.18
N PRO A 86 5.73 -12.74 -4.48
CA PRO A 86 4.30 -12.53 -4.24
C PRO A 86 4.01 -11.33 -3.32
N MET A 87 5.02 -10.79 -2.64
CA MET A 87 4.85 -9.60 -1.80
C MET A 87 5.00 -8.29 -2.58
N GLN A 88 5.39 -8.37 -3.84
CA GLN A 88 5.62 -7.24 -4.72
C GLN A 88 4.81 -7.47 -5.99
N THR A 89 3.63 -6.86 -6.08
CA THR A 89 2.68 -7.20 -7.15
C THR A 89 2.92 -6.38 -8.42
N SER A 90 2.55 -6.96 -9.55
CA SER A 90 2.38 -6.31 -10.85
C SER A 90 0.97 -6.61 -11.38
N LEU A 91 0.43 -5.72 -12.20
CA LEU A 91 -0.87 -5.90 -12.83
C LEU A 91 -0.70 -6.49 -14.24
N ASN A 92 -1.36 -7.61 -14.46
CA ASN A 92 -1.47 -8.25 -15.76
C ASN A 92 -2.48 -7.49 -16.64
N GLN A 93 -2.45 -7.75 -17.96
CA GLN A 93 -3.35 -7.08 -18.92
C GLN A 93 -4.83 -7.41 -18.68
N ASP A 94 -5.13 -8.57 -18.11
CA ASP A 94 -6.47 -9.03 -17.75
C ASP A 94 -6.97 -8.46 -16.40
N GLY A 95 -6.18 -7.60 -15.75
CA GLY A 95 -6.47 -7.02 -14.44
C GLY A 95 -6.15 -7.92 -13.26
N THR A 96 -5.65 -9.14 -13.49
CA THR A 96 -5.17 -10.01 -12.41
C THR A 96 -3.83 -9.51 -11.87
N THR A 97 -3.52 -9.85 -10.62
CA THR A 97 -2.23 -9.53 -9.99
C THR A 97 -1.30 -10.73 -10.01
N SER A 98 -0.06 -10.51 -10.42
CA SER A 98 1.04 -11.48 -10.29
C SER A 98 2.16 -10.91 -9.41
N GLY A 99 3.00 -11.76 -8.83
CA GLY A 99 4.23 -11.28 -8.21
C GLY A 99 5.25 -10.81 -9.26
N VAL A 100 6.12 -9.87 -8.90
CA VAL A 100 7.25 -9.44 -9.74
C VAL A 100 8.16 -10.64 -9.98
N GLN A 101 8.55 -10.88 -11.23
CA GLN A 101 9.47 -11.95 -11.59
C GLN A 101 10.84 -11.42 -11.97
N GLY A 102 11.89 -12.10 -11.51
CA GLY A 102 13.26 -11.78 -11.88
C GLY A 102 14.27 -12.77 -11.32
N PHE A 103 15.53 -12.55 -11.65
CA PHE A 103 16.63 -13.41 -11.24
C PHE A 103 17.29 -12.94 -9.97
N VAL A 104 17.59 -13.90 -9.10
CA VAL A 104 18.28 -13.69 -7.83
C VAL A 104 19.39 -14.71 -7.64
N LYS A 105 20.45 -14.34 -6.91
CA LYS A 105 21.52 -15.28 -6.57
C LYS A 105 20.98 -16.39 -5.68
N ARG A 106 21.40 -17.63 -5.94
CA ARG A 106 20.96 -18.83 -5.24
C ARG A 106 21.34 -18.82 -3.77
N ASP A 107 22.50 -18.29 -3.42
CA ASP A 107 23.05 -18.25 -2.06
C ASP A 107 22.36 -17.22 -1.14
N ALA A 108 21.59 -16.31 -1.72
CA ALA A 108 20.72 -15.38 -0.99
C ALA A 108 19.41 -16.01 -0.49
N LEU A 109 19.13 -17.26 -0.90
CA LEU A 109 17.87 -17.95 -0.61
C LEU A 109 18.05 -19.21 0.24
N TYR A 110 17.08 -19.42 1.12
CA TYR A 110 16.83 -20.71 1.76
C TYR A 110 15.56 -21.34 1.16
N ILE A 111 15.68 -22.52 0.56
CA ILE A 111 14.56 -23.22 -0.10
C ILE A 111 13.77 -24.04 0.94
N LEU A 112 12.48 -23.75 1.08
CA LEU A 112 11.61 -24.29 2.13
C LEU A 112 10.83 -25.52 1.68
N VAL A 113 10.12 -25.42 0.55
CA VAL A 113 9.25 -26.50 0.07
C VAL A 113 9.50 -26.70 -1.41
N THR A 114 9.75 -27.93 -1.83
CA THR A 114 9.96 -28.30 -3.26
C THR A 114 8.81 -29.10 -3.86
N SER A 115 7.75 -29.36 -3.08
CA SER A 115 6.56 -30.07 -3.55
C SER A 115 5.55 -29.09 -4.15
N SER A 116 5.50 -29.03 -5.49
CA SER A 116 4.55 -28.18 -6.23
C SER A 116 3.09 -28.47 -5.90
N SER A 117 2.74 -29.72 -5.61
CA SER A 117 1.39 -30.09 -5.16
C SER A 117 1.05 -29.46 -3.80
N LYS A 118 1.97 -29.47 -2.83
CA LYS A 118 1.76 -28.79 -1.53
C LYS A 118 1.62 -27.27 -1.68
N ILE A 119 2.34 -26.69 -2.65
CA ILE A 119 2.30 -25.25 -2.92
C ILE A 119 0.98 -24.85 -3.59
N THR A 120 0.47 -25.64 -4.52
CA THR A 120 -0.72 -25.29 -5.31
C THR A 120 -2.04 -25.76 -4.68
N SER A 121 -2.04 -26.79 -3.82
CA SER A 121 -3.26 -27.40 -3.28
C SER A 121 -3.84 -26.72 -2.03
N SER A 122 -3.24 -25.65 -1.53
CA SER A 122 -3.47 -25.19 -0.16
C SER A 122 -3.87 -23.71 -0.06
N THR A 123 -5.16 -23.46 0.10
CA THR A 123 -5.67 -22.13 0.48
C THR A 123 -5.24 -21.69 1.88
N ASN A 124 -4.80 -22.62 2.74
CA ASN A 124 -4.41 -22.36 4.13
C ASN A 124 -2.90 -22.45 4.42
N MET A 125 -2.07 -22.96 3.49
CA MET A 125 -0.63 -23.15 3.76
C MET A 125 0.24 -21.96 3.37
N MET A 126 -0.30 -20.82 2.93
CA MET A 126 0.57 -19.64 2.78
C MET A 126 1.30 -19.33 4.09
N ALA A 127 0.66 -19.51 5.25
CA ALA A 127 1.31 -19.39 6.55
C ALA A 127 2.41 -20.45 6.81
N ASP A 128 2.24 -21.69 6.32
CA ASP A 128 3.18 -22.80 6.53
C ASP A 128 4.32 -22.84 5.50
N ILE A 129 4.10 -22.27 4.32
CA ILE A 129 5.05 -22.21 3.20
C ILE A 129 5.84 -20.91 3.24
N CYS A 130 5.20 -19.85 3.73
CA CYS A 130 5.72 -18.50 3.82
C CYS A 130 5.07 -17.72 4.99
N PRO A 131 5.69 -17.73 6.18
CA PRO A 131 5.12 -17.07 7.36
C PRO A 131 4.82 -15.58 7.15
N THR A 132 5.66 -14.87 6.37
CA THR A 132 5.46 -13.44 6.05
C THR A 132 4.30 -13.18 5.08
N MET A 133 3.73 -14.24 4.49
CA MET A 133 2.47 -14.20 3.74
C MET A 133 1.25 -14.64 4.56
N SER A 134 1.38 -15.03 5.83
CA SER A 134 0.24 -15.53 6.63
C SER A 134 -0.97 -14.57 6.74
N ASP A 135 -0.76 -13.25 6.67
CA ASP A 135 -1.83 -12.23 6.66
C ASP A 135 -2.76 -12.29 5.44
N VAL A 136 -2.38 -13.05 4.42
CA VAL A 136 -3.10 -13.20 3.15
C VAL A 136 -4.25 -14.19 3.27
N THR A 137 -4.09 -15.26 4.05
CA THR A 137 -5.04 -16.39 4.11
C THR A 137 -5.89 -16.42 5.38
N SER A 138 -5.50 -15.72 6.43
CA SER A 138 -6.23 -15.69 7.72
C SER A 138 -7.56 -14.92 7.67
N ILE A 139 -7.91 -14.28 6.55
CA ILE A 139 -9.17 -13.54 6.38
C ILE A 139 -10.39 -14.49 6.42
N THR A 140 -10.22 -15.81 6.20
CA THR A 140 -11.34 -16.75 6.09
C THR A 140 -11.42 -17.84 7.16
N SER A 141 -10.44 -17.96 8.07
CA SER A 141 -10.48 -18.98 9.13
C SER A 141 -10.45 -18.36 10.53
N SER A 142 -11.46 -18.69 11.34
CA SER A 142 -11.62 -18.21 12.72
C SER A 142 -10.52 -18.67 13.69
N GLU A 143 -9.65 -19.60 13.27
CA GLU A 143 -8.56 -20.14 14.10
C GLU A 143 -7.25 -19.35 13.99
N TYR A 144 -7.11 -18.45 13.01
CA TYR A 144 -5.90 -17.64 12.79
C TYR A 144 -6.12 -16.14 13.05
N SER A 145 -7.02 -15.79 13.98
CA SER A 145 -7.45 -14.42 14.27
C SER A 145 -6.42 -13.51 14.97
N ASN A 146 -5.13 -13.86 14.95
CA ASN A 146 -4.04 -13.03 15.47
C ASN A 146 -2.93 -13.00 14.41
N SER A 147 -2.89 -11.98 13.56
CA SER A 147 -1.75 -11.80 12.66
C SER A 147 -0.46 -11.73 13.47
N LYS A 148 0.45 -12.61 13.08
CA LYS A 148 1.73 -12.85 13.74
C LYS A 148 2.85 -12.08 13.05
N LEU A 149 2.56 -10.92 12.45
CA LEU A 149 3.56 -10.12 11.73
C LEU A 149 3.89 -8.81 12.44
N SER A 150 5.18 -8.50 12.50
CA SER A 150 5.71 -7.20 12.91
C SER A 150 6.46 -6.59 11.74
N ILE A 151 6.30 -5.28 11.54
CA ILE A 151 6.95 -4.53 10.48
C ILE A 151 7.99 -3.60 11.12
N VAL A 152 9.23 -3.65 10.64
CA VAL A 152 10.29 -2.72 11.06
C VAL A 152 9.93 -1.31 10.60
N LYS A 153 9.83 -0.36 11.54
CA LYS A 153 9.48 1.07 11.29
C LYS A 153 10.63 2.04 11.60
N SER A 154 11.69 1.55 12.23
CA SER A 154 12.94 2.29 12.34
C SER A 154 13.66 2.26 11.01
N ASP A 155 14.44 3.30 10.75
CA ASP A 155 15.35 3.37 9.60
C ASP A 155 16.36 2.21 9.66
N SER A 156 16.97 1.99 10.82
CA SER A 156 17.76 0.80 11.14
C SER A 156 17.21 0.11 12.38
N ALA A 157 17.08 -1.21 12.35
CA ALA A 157 16.74 -2.01 13.51
C ALA A 157 17.68 -3.18 13.65
N GLU A 158 18.06 -3.51 14.87
CA GLU A 158 19.00 -4.60 15.15
C GLU A 158 18.23 -5.82 15.64
N LEU A 159 18.60 -6.98 15.11
CA LEU A 159 18.01 -8.27 15.44
C LEU A 159 19.03 -9.11 16.22
N PHE A 160 18.66 -9.59 17.40
CA PHE A 160 19.60 -10.23 18.34
C PHE A 160 19.25 -11.70 18.64
N LYS A 161 20.26 -12.49 19.02
CA LYS A 161 20.12 -13.90 19.45
C LYS A 161 19.43 -14.04 20.80
N ARG A 162 19.51 -13.02 21.64
CA ARG A 162 18.95 -12.98 23.00
C ARG A 162 18.43 -11.59 23.34
N ARG A 163 17.60 -11.49 24.37
CA ARG A 163 17.27 -10.21 25.01
C ARG A 163 18.53 -9.67 25.68
N CYS A 164 18.71 -8.37 25.61
CA CYS A 164 19.87 -7.73 26.23
C CYS A 164 19.51 -7.20 27.61
N SER A 165 20.39 -7.47 28.58
CA SER A 165 20.32 -6.96 29.95
C SER A 165 20.72 -5.48 30.00
N GLU A 166 20.69 -4.89 31.20
CA GLU A 166 21.15 -3.51 31.43
C GLU A 166 22.59 -3.25 30.94
N SER A 167 23.43 -4.29 30.91
CA SER A 167 24.79 -4.26 30.35
C SER A 167 24.86 -4.11 28.82
N GLY A 168 23.71 -4.11 28.12
CA GLY A 168 23.62 -4.00 26.68
C GLY A 168 23.83 -5.32 25.92
N CYS A 169 23.71 -5.24 24.60
CA CYS A 169 24.02 -6.32 23.65
C CYS A 169 25.48 -6.22 23.21
N THR A 170 26.14 -7.35 22.92
CA THR A 170 27.45 -7.34 22.26
C THR A 170 27.31 -7.54 20.75
N LYS A 171 28.39 -7.32 19.98
CA LYS A 171 28.39 -7.57 18.53
C LYS A 171 28.14 -9.03 18.20
N GLU A 172 28.53 -9.95 19.09
CA GLU A 172 28.31 -11.40 18.93
C GLU A 172 26.84 -11.80 19.09
N ASP A 173 26.04 -10.98 19.78
CA ASP A 173 24.60 -11.16 19.93
C ASP A 173 23.83 -10.70 18.69
N LEU A 174 24.40 -9.79 17.89
CA LEU A 174 23.78 -9.29 16.67
C LEU A 174 23.70 -10.41 15.62
N ILE A 175 22.51 -10.57 15.05
CA ILE A 175 22.25 -11.47 13.92
C ILE A 175 22.30 -10.65 12.63
N PHE A 176 21.47 -9.61 12.52
CA PHE A 176 21.37 -8.76 11.34
C PHE A 176 20.93 -7.34 11.69
N ASN A 177 21.34 -6.38 10.84
CA ASN A 177 20.69 -5.08 10.74
C ASN A 177 19.54 -5.19 9.74
N LEU A 178 18.33 -4.90 10.18
CA LEU A 178 17.11 -4.96 9.39
C LEU A 178 16.79 -3.58 8.83
N SER A 179 16.32 -3.57 7.58
CA SER A 179 15.90 -2.35 6.91
C SER A 179 14.43 -2.02 7.20
N PHE A 180 14.10 -0.74 7.13
CA PHE A 180 12.72 -0.23 7.18
C PHE A 180 11.79 -1.04 6.26
N GLY A 181 10.66 -1.50 6.81
CA GLY A 181 9.68 -2.32 6.13
C GLY A 181 9.85 -3.83 6.29
N THR A 182 10.99 -4.32 6.80
CA THR A 182 11.21 -5.76 6.98
C THR A 182 10.07 -6.40 7.79
N LEU A 183 9.51 -7.49 7.27
CA LEU A 183 8.44 -8.25 7.90
C LEU A 183 9.00 -9.43 8.69
N LEU A 184 8.61 -9.53 9.96
CA LEU A 184 9.05 -10.57 10.87
C LEU A 184 7.85 -11.30 11.45
N TYR A 185 7.95 -12.64 11.49
CA TYR A 185 6.95 -13.49 12.13
C TYR A 185 7.21 -13.59 13.64
N TYR A 186 6.16 -13.56 14.48
CA TYR A 186 6.26 -13.68 15.94
C TYR A 186 5.21 -14.65 16.50
N GLU A 187 5.51 -15.40 17.56
CA GLU A 187 4.56 -16.42 18.08
C GLU A 187 3.63 -15.92 19.19
N THR A 188 4.11 -15.04 20.07
CA THR A 188 3.43 -14.70 21.32
C THR A 188 3.29 -13.18 21.49
N VAL A 189 2.19 -12.75 22.12
CA VAL A 189 1.89 -11.34 22.42
C VAL A 189 2.50 -10.90 23.76
N GLU A 190 3.37 -11.69 24.40
CA GLU A 190 3.97 -11.29 25.68
C GLU A 190 4.87 -10.06 25.51
N LYS A 191 4.50 -8.97 26.21
CA LYS A 191 5.01 -7.59 26.03
C LYS A 191 5.84 -7.06 27.21
N THR A 192 6.44 -7.91 28.02
CA THR A 192 6.75 -7.50 29.40
C THR A 192 8.11 -6.83 29.62
N ASP A 193 8.92 -6.57 28.60
CA ASP A 193 10.27 -6.00 28.80
C ASP A 193 10.81 -5.11 27.66
N GLY A 194 9.95 -4.61 26.76
CA GLY A 194 10.37 -3.77 25.64
C GLY A 194 11.04 -4.54 24.48
N TRP A 195 11.10 -5.87 24.57
CA TRP A 195 11.56 -6.75 23.50
C TRP A 195 10.42 -7.55 22.89
N ARG A 196 10.55 -7.87 21.61
CA ARG A 196 9.71 -8.82 20.91
C ARG A 196 10.50 -10.03 20.47
N ASN A 197 10.00 -11.22 20.82
CA ASN A 197 10.48 -12.47 20.25
C ASN A 197 9.90 -12.64 18.84
N VAL A 198 10.77 -12.88 17.86
CA VAL A 198 10.40 -13.20 16.48
C VAL A 198 11.03 -14.54 16.10
N LYS A 199 10.46 -15.21 15.10
CA LYS A 199 11.06 -16.40 14.49
C LYS A 199 11.66 -16.03 13.15
N ILE A 200 12.89 -16.49 12.96
CA ILE A 200 13.64 -16.27 11.74
C ILE A 200 14.21 -17.60 11.25
N ILE A 201 14.54 -17.65 9.98
CA ILE A 201 15.30 -18.74 9.39
C ILE A 201 16.63 -18.16 8.88
N THR A 202 17.74 -18.68 9.37
CA THR A 202 19.08 -18.22 8.98
C THR A 202 19.81 -19.29 8.16
N GLY A 203 20.85 -18.87 7.42
CA GLY A 203 21.69 -19.74 6.62
C GLY A 203 21.31 -19.79 5.14
N ASN A 204 21.92 -20.73 4.42
CA ASN A 204 21.62 -21.03 3.03
C ASN A 204 21.40 -22.54 2.87
N GLY A 205 20.61 -22.94 1.87
CA GLY A 205 20.40 -24.36 1.61
C GLY A 205 19.00 -24.70 1.12
N THR A 206 18.61 -25.94 1.38
CA THR A 206 17.33 -26.53 1.02
C THR A 206 16.87 -27.40 2.17
N LEU A 207 15.61 -27.26 2.59
CA LEU A 207 14.99 -28.11 3.59
C LEU A 207 15.09 -29.58 3.14
N GLY A 208 15.71 -30.42 3.96
CA GLY A 208 15.80 -31.84 3.70
C GLY A 208 14.42 -32.51 3.72
N SER A 209 14.23 -33.59 2.96
CA SER A 209 12.93 -34.28 2.88
C SER A 209 12.40 -34.82 4.22
N SER A 210 13.28 -35.03 5.20
CA SER A 210 12.95 -35.46 6.56
C SER A 210 12.83 -34.33 7.58
N GLN A 211 13.18 -33.09 7.22
CA GLN A 211 13.13 -31.95 8.12
C GLN A 211 11.75 -31.30 8.09
N SER A 212 11.26 -30.90 9.28
CA SER A 212 10.03 -30.11 9.40
C SER A 212 10.36 -28.62 9.35
N PHE A 213 9.50 -27.84 8.72
CA PHE A 213 9.62 -26.37 8.67
C PHE A 213 9.79 -25.75 10.08
N ASN A 214 9.07 -26.27 11.08
CA ASN A 214 9.16 -25.78 12.46
C ASN A 214 10.56 -25.96 13.08
N THR A 215 11.38 -26.89 12.57
CA THR A 215 12.73 -27.14 13.07
C THR A 215 13.77 -26.14 12.54
N LEU A 216 13.42 -25.34 11.52
CA LEU A 216 14.32 -24.32 10.97
C LEU A 216 14.30 -23.01 11.75
N PHE A 217 13.21 -22.76 12.47
CA PHE A 217 13.05 -21.49 13.15
C PHE A 217 14.01 -21.35 14.33
N GLN A 218 14.65 -20.19 14.35
CA GLN A 218 15.42 -19.73 15.49
C GLN A 218 14.68 -18.57 16.14
N ASN A 219 14.72 -18.53 17.47
CA ASN A 219 14.26 -17.37 18.22
C ASN A 219 15.25 -16.23 18.00
N ALA A 220 14.72 -15.05 17.72
CA ALA A 220 15.46 -13.81 17.71
C ALA A 220 14.67 -12.71 18.42
N TYR A 221 15.34 -11.61 18.74
CA TYR A 221 14.78 -10.55 19.56
C TYR A 221 15.03 -9.19 18.91
N ILE A 222 13.98 -8.38 18.86
CA ILE A 222 14.00 -7.01 18.34
C ILE A 222 13.34 -6.08 19.36
N ARG A 223 13.80 -4.83 19.44
CA ARG A 223 13.18 -3.83 20.34
C ARG A 223 11.77 -3.49 19.85
N GLU A 224 10.80 -3.43 20.77
CA GLU A 224 9.43 -3.05 20.43
C GLU A 224 9.32 -1.63 19.87
N SER A 225 10.24 -0.74 20.27
CA SER A 225 10.33 0.62 19.74
C SER A 225 10.61 0.66 18.24
N ASP A 226 11.25 -0.38 17.69
CA ASP A 226 11.71 -0.44 16.30
C ASP A 226 10.70 -1.06 15.34
N ILE A 227 9.61 -1.59 15.87
CA ILE A 227 8.57 -2.27 15.10
C ILE A 227 7.20 -1.64 15.32
N THR A 228 6.32 -1.88 14.37
CA THR A 228 4.88 -1.77 14.56
C THR A 228 4.26 -3.15 14.39
N SER A 229 3.24 -3.42 15.20
CA SER A 229 2.45 -4.66 15.10
C SER A 229 1.00 -4.25 14.93
N PHE A 230 0.32 -4.90 14.01
CA PHE A 230 -1.08 -4.63 13.75
C PHE A 230 -1.91 -5.64 14.54
N LYS A 231 -2.91 -5.17 15.28
CA LYS A 231 -3.85 -6.06 15.96
C LYS A 231 -4.92 -6.45 14.94
N GLU A 232 -4.92 -7.73 14.56
CA GLU A 232 -5.88 -8.32 13.63
C GLU A 232 -7.29 -8.36 14.26
N SER A 233 -8.02 -7.25 14.17
CA SER A 233 -9.47 -7.37 14.14
C SER A 233 -9.97 -6.75 12.85
N THR A 234 -10.59 -7.58 12.02
CA THR A 234 -11.07 -7.30 10.67
C THR A 234 -12.06 -6.11 10.61
N ARG A 235 -12.59 -5.67 11.77
CA ARG A 235 -13.39 -4.43 11.88
C ARG A 235 -12.56 -3.15 11.83
N GLU A 236 -11.33 -3.15 12.33
CA GLU A 236 -10.42 -2.01 12.17
C GLU A 236 -9.80 -2.03 10.77
N ARG A 237 -9.45 -3.17 10.18
CA ARG A 237 -8.91 -3.20 8.78
C ARG A 237 -9.87 -2.61 7.72
N ILE A 238 -11.18 -2.68 7.95
CA ILE A 238 -12.23 -2.15 7.04
C ILE A 238 -12.75 -0.77 7.50
N ALA A 239 -12.71 -0.44 8.80
CA ALA A 239 -13.15 0.86 9.32
C ALA A 239 -12.01 1.87 9.60
N SER A 240 -10.73 1.45 9.58
CA SER A 240 -9.55 2.26 9.97
C SER A 240 -8.63 2.65 8.82
N VAL A 241 -9.04 2.38 7.57
CA VAL A 241 -8.62 3.24 6.45
C VAL A 241 -9.62 4.38 6.35
N VAL A 242 -9.93 5.01 7.49
CA VAL A 242 -10.52 6.35 7.47
C VAL A 242 -9.49 7.18 6.74
N ARG A 243 -9.88 7.66 5.56
CA ARG A 243 -9.07 8.61 4.81
C ARG A 243 -8.61 9.69 5.78
N PRO A 244 -7.29 9.89 5.97
CA PRO A 244 -6.79 10.88 6.93
C PRO A 244 -7.48 12.20 6.66
N ASP A 245 -7.90 12.96 7.67
CA ASP A 245 -8.61 14.22 7.40
C ASP A 245 -7.71 15.15 6.57
N PRO A 246 -8.26 15.81 5.53
CA PRO A 246 -7.46 16.52 4.52
C PRO A 246 -6.62 17.64 5.13
N ASP A 247 -7.01 18.12 6.32
CA ASP A 247 -6.39 19.21 7.05
C ASP A 247 -6.11 18.85 8.54
N SER A 248 -6.22 17.57 8.95
CA SER A 248 -5.98 17.21 10.36
C SER A 248 -4.50 17.25 10.73
N THR A 249 -4.17 18.20 11.62
CA THR A 249 -2.89 18.37 12.32
C THR A 249 -1.67 18.68 11.45
N ASN A 250 -0.61 19.20 12.07
CA ASN A 250 0.66 19.47 11.42
C ASN A 250 1.12 18.25 10.61
N PHE A 251 1.48 18.47 9.34
CA PHE A 251 1.75 17.41 8.37
C PHE A 251 2.76 16.37 8.90
N ASP A 252 3.70 16.80 9.73
CA ASP A 252 4.76 16.00 10.36
C ASP A 252 4.28 14.97 11.41
N GLN A 253 3.04 15.12 11.92
CA GLN A 253 2.46 14.18 12.89
C GLN A 253 1.83 12.97 12.22
N HIS A 254 1.43 13.09 10.95
CA HIS A 254 0.81 11.98 10.25
C HIS A 254 1.81 10.83 10.09
N PRO A 255 1.46 9.56 10.43
CA PRO A 255 2.40 8.45 10.42
C PRO A 255 3.19 8.27 9.12
N ILE A 256 2.54 8.43 7.94
CA ILE A 256 3.25 8.32 6.65
C ILE A 256 4.32 9.39 6.49
N THR A 257 4.05 10.61 6.95
CA THR A 257 4.99 11.72 6.88
C THR A 257 6.10 11.52 7.88
N LYS A 258 5.78 11.17 9.12
CA LYS A 258 6.76 10.85 10.15
C LYS A 258 7.74 9.76 9.70
N TYR A 259 7.24 8.71 9.05
CA TYR A 259 8.12 7.67 8.49
C TYR A 259 8.88 8.16 7.26
N GLY A 260 8.27 8.92 6.36
CA GLY A 260 8.97 9.53 5.22
C GLY A 260 10.10 10.46 5.62
N LEU A 261 9.93 11.24 6.69
CA LEU A 261 10.96 12.11 7.25
C LEU A 261 12.19 11.31 7.74
N LYS A 262 11.99 10.11 8.29
CA LYS A 262 13.12 9.22 8.69
C LYS A 262 13.93 8.72 7.50
N LEU A 263 13.34 8.71 6.31
CA LEU A 263 13.98 8.19 5.11
C LEU A 263 14.75 9.28 4.34
N ILE A 264 14.66 10.55 4.75
CA ILE A 264 15.35 11.66 4.09
C ILE A 264 16.86 11.38 4.02
N GLY A 265 17.44 11.62 2.85
CA GLY A 265 18.85 11.37 2.58
C GLY A 265 19.17 9.94 2.12
N CYS A 266 18.20 9.01 2.17
CA CYS A 266 18.34 7.71 1.54
C CYS A 266 18.59 7.89 0.04
N LYS A 267 19.64 7.25 -0.50
CA LYS A 267 20.04 7.38 -1.90
C LYS A 267 18.99 6.81 -2.84
N TYR A 268 18.89 7.39 -4.03
CA TYR A 268 18.13 6.80 -5.11
C TYR A 268 18.91 5.66 -5.76
N ILE A 269 18.25 4.53 -5.96
CA ILE A 269 18.74 3.42 -6.78
C ILE A 269 17.54 2.91 -7.58
N ALA A 270 17.70 2.76 -8.90
CA ALA A 270 16.67 2.17 -9.74
C ALA A 270 16.39 0.73 -9.31
N GLY A 271 15.12 0.38 -9.08
CA GLY A 271 14.74 -0.90 -8.47
C GLY A 271 14.94 -0.95 -6.94
N GLY A 272 15.46 0.11 -6.33
CA GLY A 272 15.72 0.17 -4.89
C GLY A 272 14.46 0.10 -4.04
N ARG A 273 14.51 -0.68 -2.96
CA ARG A 273 13.46 -0.88 -1.95
C ARG A 273 14.07 -1.13 -0.56
N SER A 274 15.17 -0.46 -0.25
CA SER A 274 15.78 -0.54 1.07
C SER A 274 16.52 0.74 1.46
N ILE A 275 16.76 0.93 2.76
CA ILE A 275 17.54 2.07 3.23
C ILE A 275 19.03 1.85 3.00
N SER A 276 19.76 2.96 2.79
CA SER A 276 21.20 2.92 2.58
C SER A 276 21.91 2.55 3.89
N ASP A 277 22.69 1.48 3.87
CA ASP A 277 23.70 1.25 4.92
C ASP A 277 24.97 1.98 4.48
N ILE A 278 25.40 2.99 5.25
CA ILE A 278 26.57 3.82 4.94
C ILE A 278 27.87 3.00 5.03
N GLU A 279 27.87 1.91 5.81
CA GLU A 279 29.05 1.07 6.01
C GLU A 279 29.12 -0.11 5.04
N SER A 280 28.04 -0.40 4.31
CA SER A 280 27.99 -1.48 3.34
C SER A 280 28.25 -0.95 1.93
N SER A 281 29.17 -1.60 1.22
CA SER A 281 29.44 -1.38 -0.21
C SER A 281 28.27 -1.76 -1.12
N ASP A 282 27.12 -2.15 -0.54
CA ASP A 282 26.03 -2.77 -1.27
C ASP A 282 25.05 -1.72 -1.77
N TYR A 283 24.55 -1.95 -2.98
CA TYR A 283 23.55 -1.13 -3.67
C TYR A 283 22.27 -1.02 -2.85
N THR A 284 22.21 -0.09 -1.92
CA THR A 284 21.09 0.14 -1.01
C THR A 284 20.50 1.54 -1.22
N GLY A 285 19.17 1.61 -1.37
CA GLY A 285 18.48 2.82 -1.77
C GLY A 285 17.05 2.56 -2.20
N MET A 286 16.32 3.64 -2.50
CA MET A 286 14.91 3.56 -2.88
C MET A 286 14.65 4.30 -4.20
N ASP A 287 14.00 3.63 -5.15
CA ASP A 287 13.34 4.35 -6.23
C ASP A 287 11.99 4.93 -5.75
N ALA A 288 11.34 5.74 -6.59
CA ALA A 288 10.08 6.40 -6.24
C ALA A 288 8.99 5.40 -5.81
N THR A 289 8.89 4.27 -6.51
CA THR A 289 7.89 3.23 -6.25
C THR A 289 8.24 2.31 -5.08
N GLY A 290 9.53 2.08 -4.82
CA GLY A 290 10.03 1.38 -3.66
C GLY A 290 9.70 2.17 -2.40
N LEU A 291 9.96 3.48 -2.42
CA LEU A 291 9.58 4.40 -1.34
C LEU A 291 8.08 4.36 -1.06
N THR A 292 7.23 4.56 -2.08
CA THR A 292 5.76 4.55 -1.88
C THR A 292 5.29 3.20 -1.35
N SER A 293 5.80 2.09 -1.90
CA SER A 293 5.40 0.75 -1.46
C SER A 293 5.75 0.48 0.01
N LEU A 294 6.91 0.91 0.48
CA LEU A 294 7.34 0.72 1.86
C LEU A 294 6.59 1.65 2.81
N LEU A 295 6.37 2.92 2.44
CA LEU A 295 5.59 3.85 3.25
C LEU A 295 4.17 3.34 3.45
N TYR A 296 3.51 2.86 2.39
CA TYR A 296 2.17 2.27 2.50
C TYR A 296 2.13 1.01 3.35
N MET A 297 3.13 0.14 3.21
CA MET A 297 3.23 -1.08 3.99
C MET A 297 3.44 -0.79 5.49
N VAL A 298 4.41 0.06 5.85
CA VAL A 298 4.71 0.37 7.26
C VAL A 298 3.61 1.20 7.91
N THR A 299 3.01 2.12 7.17
CA THR A 299 1.99 3.04 7.73
C THR A 299 0.63 2.38 7.85
N PHE A 300 0.19 1.69 6.80
CA PHE A 300 -1.19 1.24 6.67
C PHE A 300 -1.32 -0.27 6.58
N SER A 301 -0.22 -1.03 6.68
CA SER A 301 -0.20 -2.47 6.33
C SER A 301 -0.76 -2.74 4.93
N LYS A 302 -0.66 -1.76 4.03
CA LYS A 302 -1.23 -1.84 2.70
C LYS A 302 -0.15 -2.15 1.69
N ARG A 303 -0.33 -3.26 0.98
CA ARG A 303 0.51 -3.62 -0.15
C ARG A 303 -0.04 -2.92 -1.39
N ILE A 304 0.85 -2.25 -2.12
CA ILE A 304 0.56 -1.63 -3.40
C ILE A 304 1.52 -2.20 -4.46
N PRO A 305 1.18 -2.14 -5.75
CA PRO A 305 2.05 -2.68 -6.80
C PRO A 305 3.46 -2.10 -6.79
N ARG A 306 4.42 -2.87 -7.30
CA ARG A 306 5.84 -2.49 -7.32
C ARG A 306 6.18 -1.48 -8.40
N THR A 307 5.47 -1.51 -9.54
CA THR A 307 5.77 -0.63 -10.67
C THR A 307 4.85 0.60 -10.67
N ILE A 308 5.35 1.70 -11.24
CA ILE A 308 4.64 2.98 -11.21
C ILE A 308 3.31 2.95 -11.95
N ASN A 309 3.31 2.34 -13.14
CA ASN A 309 2.11 2.23 -13.96
C ASN A 309 1.08 1.31 -13.28
N ASP A 310 1.54 0.26 -12.59
CA ASP A 310 0.63 -0.62 -11.87
C ASP A 310 0.08 0.06 -10.61
N GLN A 311 0.87 0.88 -9.91
CA GLN A 311 0.37 1.68 -8.79
C GLN A 311 -0.73 2.62 -9.25
N TYR A 312 -0.54 3.32 -10.37
CA TYR A 312 -1.55 4.22 -10.92
C TYR A 312 -2.83 3.48 -11.34
N LYS A 313 -2.70 2.34 -12.04
CA LYS A 313 -3.85 1.52 -12.48
C LYS A 313 -4.60 0.88 -11.31
N ALA A 314 -3.91 0.50 -10.24
CA ALA A 314 -4.51 -0.17 -9.08
C ALA A 314 -5.24 0.79 -8.15
N ALA A 315 -4.87 2.07 -8.14
CA ALA A 315 -5.44 3.08 -7.26
C ALA A 315 -6.75 3.66 -7.83
N ASP A 316 -7.62 4.18 -6.97
CA ASP A 316 -8.83 4.90 -7.41
C ASP A 316 -8.44 6.31 -7.88
N SER A 317 -8.63 6.58 -9.16
CA SER A 317 -8.42 7.89 -9.78
C SER A 317 -9.63 8.82 -9.63
N LYS A 318 -10.77 8.32 -9.14
CA LYS A 318 -12.00 9.08 -8.93
C LYS A 318 -12.10 9.59 -7.49
N ILE A 319 -11.09 10.33 -7.03
CA ILE A 319 -11.17 11.06 -5.75
C ILE A 319 -11.79 12.46 -5.97
N SER A 320 -12.54 12.96 -4.99
CA SER A 320 -13.18 14.29 -5.06
C SER A 320 -12.14 15.42 -5.08
N MET A 321 -12.41 16.53 -5.79
CA MET A 321 -11.48 17.68 -5.92
C MET A 321 -11.11 18.34 -4.58
N ASN A 322 -12.02 18.31 -3.58
CA ASN A 322 -11.73 18.84 -2.25
C ASN A 322 -10.92 17.85 -1.38
N GLY A 323 -10.76 16.61 -1.86
CA GLY A 323 -10.29 15.49 -1.07
C GLY A 323 -8.89 15.05 -1.42
N PHE A 324 -7.90 15.95 -1.50
CA PHE A 324 -6.50 15.51 -1.40
C PHE A 324 -6.14 15.31 0.06
N HIS A 325 -5.69 14.10 0.41
CA HIS A 325 -5.43 13.71 1.79
C HIS A 325 -4.03 13.18 1.93
N THR A 326 -3.45 13.34 3.12
CA THR A 326 -2.13 12.80 3.43
C THR A 326 -2.08 11.31 3.10
N GLY A 327 -1.08 10.91 2.32
CA GLY A 327 -0.93 9.56 1.78
C GLY A 327 -1.40 9.38 0.34
N ASP A 328 -2.28 10.24 -0.20
CA ASP A 328 -2.66 10.18 -1.61
C ASP A 328 -1.42 10.28 -2.52
N LEU A 329 -1.47 9.59 -3.66
CA LEU A 329 -0.35 9.52 -4.58
C LEU A 329 -0.50 10.53 -5.71
N ILE A 330 0.59 11.22 -6.01
CA ILE A 330 0.72 12.11 -7.16
C ILE A 330 1.60 11.42 -8.19
N PHE A 331 1.13 11.34 -9.42
CA PHE A 331 1.85 10.77 -10.54
C PHE A 331 2.15 11.86 -11.58
N LEU A 332 3.30 11.73 -12.23
CA LEU A 332 3.66 12.55 -13.39
C LEU A 332 3.80 11.66 -14.61
N SER A 333 3.32 12.14 -15.76
CA SER A 333 3.68 11.59 -17.07
C SER A 333 4.36 12.67 -17.90
N ASN A 334 5.21 12.30 -18.86
CA ASN A 334 5.72 13.27 -19.84
C ASN A 334 4.56 13.75 -20.73
N THR A 335 4.57 14.99 -21.20
CA THR A 335 3.51 15.43 -22.13
C THR A 335 3.53 14.68 -23.47
N SER A 336 4.67 14.09 -23.84
CA SER A 336 4.87 13.24 -25.01
C SER A 336 4.52 11.76 -24.80
N SER A 337 4.15 11.33 -23.58
CA SER A 337 3.86 9.93 -23.28
C SER A 337 2.79 9.78 -22.20
N ASP A 338 1.87 8.84 -22.39
CA ASP A 338 0.87 8.54 -21.37
C ASP A 338 1.38 7.56 -20.29
N SER A 339 2.64 7.12 -20.37
CA SER A 339 3.28 6.34 -19.29
C SER A 339 3.67 7.23 -18.13
N MET A 340 3.38 6.77 -16.92
CA MET A 340 3.84 7.43 -15.70
C MET A 340 5.36 7.34 -15.59
N THR A 341 6.00 8.42 -15.18
CA THR A 341 7.46 8.58 -15.08
C THR A 341 7.92 8.83 -13.65
N ASN A 342 7.06 9.38 -12.78
CA ASN A 342 7.37 9.57 -11.36
C ASN A 342 6.14 9.46 -10.47
N VAL A 343 6.32 9.03 -9.23
CA VAL A 343 5.28 8.94 -8.20
C VAL A 343 5.76 9.55 -6.90
N MET A 344 4.87 10.25 -6.20
CA MET A 344 5.15 10.99 -4.99
C MET A 344 4.02 10.77 -3.99
N VAL A 345 4.31 10.86 -2.69
CA VAL A 345 3.29 10.79 -1.63
C VAL A 345 2.96 12.21 -1.19
N PHE A 346 1.68 12.55 -1.12
CA PHE A 346 1.23 13.77 -0.46
C PHE A 346 1.44 13.67 1.03
N ALA A 347 2.30 14.54 1.58
CA ALA A 347 2.65 14.52 2.99
C ALA A 347 1.67 15.33 3.86
N GLY A 348 0.75 16.07 3.23
CA GLY A 348 -0.21 16.93 3.90
C GLY A 348 0.17 18.40 3.82
N LYS A 349 -0.41 19.18 4.73
CA LYS A 349 -0.30 20.63 4.75
C LYS A 349 0.14 21.09 6.13
N ASP A 350 1.07 22.03 6.18
CA ASP A 350 1.42 22.69 7.44
C ASP A 350 0.37 23.76 7.79
N THR A 351 -0.12 23.69 9.02
CA THR A 351 -1.14 24.61 9.53
C THR A 351 -0.62 26.04 9.73
N GLN A 352 0.69 26.22 9.96
CA GLN A 352 1.26 27.55 10.24
C GLN A 352 1.60 28.32 8.96
N SER A 353 2.34 27.68 8.06
CA SER A 353 2.76 28.26 6.78
C SER A 353 1.71 28.15 5.68
N ASN A 354 0.71 27.26 5.86
CA ASN A 354 -0.29 26.92 4.85
C ASN A 354 0.34 26.28 3.59
N GLU A 355 1.60 25.81 3.66
CA GLU A 355 2.28 25.12 2.57
C GLU A 355 1.91 23.63 2.52
N GLU A 356 1.83 23.10 1.31
CA GLU A 356 1.63 21.68 1.06
C GLU A 356 2.95 20.98 0.77
N PHE A 357 3.12 19.78 1.32
CA PHE A 357 4.34 19.01 1.26
C PHE A 357 4.15 17.69 0.52
N ILE A 358 5.21 17.25 -0.14
CA ILE A 358 5.28 15.95 -0.80
C ILE A 358 6.59 15.25 -0.46
N ILE A 359 6.53 13.92 -0.43
CA ILE A 359 7.68 13.04 -0.23
C ILE A 359 7.92 12.28 -1.53
N GLU A 360 9.15 12.31 -2.03
CA GLU A 360 9.55 11.61 -3.25
C GLU A 360 10.97 11.05 -3.14
N SER A 361 11.29 10.07 -3.99
CA SER A 361 12.68 9.67 -4.26
C SER A 361 13.04 9.99 -5.70
N THR A 362 14.18 10.65 -5.91
CA THR A 362 14.63 11.08 -7.25
C THR A 362 16.09 10.76 -7.50
N GLU A 363 16.46 10.46 -8.75
CA GLU A 363 17.83 10.12 -9.16
C GLU A 363 18.90 11.06 -8.61
N ASN A 364 18.63 12.38 -8.62
CA ASN A 364 19.62 13.39 -8.22
C ASN A 364 19.57 13.74 -6.73
N GLY A 365 18.55 13.32 -5.98
CA GLY A 365 18.31 13.81 -4.63
C GLY A 365 18.04 12.72 -3.59
N GLY A 366 17.89 11.46 -4.01
CA GLY A 366 17.39 10.43 -3.13
C GLY A 366 15.99 10.77 -2.61
N VAL A 367 15.68 10.24 -1.43
CA VAL A 367 14.47 10.54 -0.69
C VAL A 367 14.57 11.94 -0.06
N LYS A 368 13.56 12.75 -0.31
CA LYS A 368 13.46 14.12 0.21
C LYS A 368 12.00 14.50 0.46
N ILE A 369 11.83 15.53 1.28
CA ILE A 369 10.57 16.25 1.45
C ILE A 369 10.71 17.65 0.87
N MET A 370 9.66 18.13 0.22
CA MET A 370 9.66 19.45 -0.41
C MET A 370 8.25 19.99 -0.56
N THR A 371 8.14 21.30 -0.76
CA THR A 371 6.82 21.90 -0.97
C THR A 371 6.31 21.61 -2.38
N VAL A 372 4.99 21.56 -2.52
CA VAL A 372 4.30 21.46 -3.82
C VAL A 372 4.75 22.57 -4.76
N THR A 373 4.92 23.80 -4.24
CA THR A 373 5.42 24.95 -5.00
C THR A 373 6.82 24.69 -5.55
N GLN A 374 7.75 24.21 -4.72
CA GLN A 374 9.13 23.92 -5.13
C GLN A 374 9.19 22.83 -6.21
N ARG A 375 8.37 21.79 -6.09
CA ARG A 375 8.48 20.60 -6.95
C ARG A 375 7.64 20.65 -8.22
N LEU A 376 6.43 21.21 -8.13
CA LEU A 376 5.43 21.21 -9.20
C LEU A 376 5.23 22.61 -9.81
N GLY A 377 5.77 23.66 -9.18
CA GLY A 377 5.63 25.04 -9.66
C GLY A 377 4.22 25.61 -9.47
N VAL A 378 3.39 24.99 -8.63
CA VAL A 378 2.02 25.41 -8.35
C VAL A 378 1.83 25.60 -6.85
N LYS A 379 0.92 26.51 -6.44
CA LYS A 379 0.72 26.80 -5.01
C LYS A 379 0.13 25.64 -4.20
N SER A 380 -0.71 24.83 -4.84
CA SER A 380 -1.39 23.70 -4.21
C SER A 380 -1.80 22.68 -5.27
N VAL A 381 -1.74 21.39 -4.90
CA VAL A 381 -2.23 20.30 -5.75
C VAL A 381 -3.76 20.28 -5.86
N ARG A 382 -4.46 20.90 -4.91
CA ARG A 382 -5.93 20.99 -4.91
C ARG A 382 -6.48 21.88 -6.02
N ASN A 383 -5.62 22.72 -6.61
CA ASN A 383 -5.97 23.55 -7.77
C ASN A 383 -5.74 22.84 -9.11
N LEU A 384 -5.27 21.59 -9.09
CA LEU A 384 -4.98 20.81 -10.28
C LEU A 384 -6.04 19.73 -10.52
N SER A 385 -6.37 19.54 -11.78
CA SER A 385 -7.13 18.40 -12.29
C SER A 385 -6.19 17.37 -12.88
N SER A 386 -6.61 16.10 -12.83
CA SER A 386 -5.89 15.02 -13.51
C SER A 386 -5.82 15.32 -15.02
N GLY A 387 -4.62 15.26 -15.58
CA GLY A 387 -4.29 15.63 -16.96
C GLY A 387 -3.70 17.04 -17.12
N ASP A 388 -3.75 17.89 -16.09
CA ASP A 388 -3.23 19.26 -16.16
C ASP A 388 -1.72 19.27 -16.46
N THR A 389 -1.29 20.21 -17.28
CA THR A 389 0.13 20.39 -17.59
C THR A 389 0.81 21.29 -16.57
N ILE A 390 1.95 20.84 -16.03
CA ILE A 390 2.76 21.57 -15.05
C ILE A 390 4.21 21.73 -15.53
N LEU A 391 5.00 22.54 -14.80
CA LEU A 391 6.42 22.76 -15.06
C LEU A 391 6.69 23.16 -16.53
N ASN A 392 6.05 24.25 -16.96
CA ASN A 392 6.13 24.78 -18.33
C ASN A 392 5.76 23.77 -19.43
N GLY A 393 4.75 22.93 -19.17
CA GLY A 393 4.24 21.98 -20.16
C GLY A 393 5.11 20.73 -20.34
N LYS A 394 6.05 20.48 -19.43
CA LYS A 394 6.92 19.29 -19.50
C LYS A 394 6.21 18.02 -19.03
N PHE A 395 5.33 18.14 -18.04
CA PHE A 395 4.66 16.99 -17.44
C PHE A 395 3.15 17.18 -17.37
N LYS A 396 2.41 16.08 -17.47
CA LYS A 396 1.00 15.98 -17.09
C LYS A 396 0.92 15.49 -15.64
N PHE A 397 0.04 16.09 -14.86
CA PHE A 397 -0.22 15.75 -13.46
C PHE A 397 -1.38 14.77 -13.35
N TYR A 398 -1.23 13.74 -12.54
CA TYR A 398 -2.29 12.80 -12.20
C TYR A 398 -2.25 12.54 -10.70
N TYR A 399 -3.36 12.04 -10.18
CA TYR A 399 -3.42 11.57 -8.81
C TYR A 399 -4.28 10.34 -8.68
N ALA A 400 -4.03 9.58 -7.63
CA ALA A 400 -4.89 8.47 -7.25
C ALA A 400 -4.77 8.20 -5.75
N SER A 401 -5.78 7.52 -5.19
CA SER A 401 -5.77 7.09 -3.80
C SER A 401 -5.91 5.59 -3.68
N PHE A 402 -5.15 5.03 -2.74
CA PHE A 402 -5.35 3.66 -2.30
C PHE A 402 -6.28 3.58 -1.09
N PHE A 403 -6.81 4.69 -0.59
CA PHE A 403 -7.85 4.63 0.43
C PHE A 403 -9.18 4.31 -0.24
N GLU A 404 -9.99 3.45 0.40
CA GLU A 404 -11.36 3.27 -0.07
C GLU A 404 -12.05 4.63 -0.04
N ARG A 405 -13.01 4.86 -0.95
CA ARG A 405 -13.82 6.07 -0.90
C ARG A 405 -14.37 6.17 0.51
N SER A 406 -13.91 7.18 1.22
CA SER A 406 -14.34 7.38 2.59
C SER A 406 -15.86 7.48 2.53
N ILE A 407 -16.53 6.85 3.49
CA ILE A 407 -17.94 7.14 3.76
C ILE A 407 -18.12 8.66 3.89
N GLN A 408 -17.08 9.46 4.19
CA GLN A 408 -17.14 10.93 4.14
C GLN A 408 -17.40 11.52 2.74
N ASP A 409 -16.79 10.99 1.67
CA ASP A 409 -17.05 11.42 0.30
C ASP A 409 -18.51 11.10 -0.07
N GLU A 410 -19.03 9.94 0.36
CA GLU A 410 -20.45 9.60 0.23
C GLU A 410 -21.35 10.37 1.21
N LYS A 411 -20.85 10.73 2.40
CA LYS A 411 -21.59 11.45 3.43
C LYS A 411 -21.90 12.85 2.95
N PHE A 412 -20.98 13.51 2.24
CA PHE A 412 -21.31 14.78 1.59
C PHE A 412 -22.44 14.60 0.56
N VAL A 413 -22.40 13.53 -0.25
CA VAL A 413 -23.48 13.22 -1.20
C VAL A 413 -24.79 12.91 -0.46
N ILE A 414 -24.75 12.14 0.63
CA ILE A 414 -25.90 11.79 1.46
C ILE A 414 -26.46 13.03 2.15
N GLU A 415 -25.62 13.89 2.73
CA GLU A 415 -26.00 15.16 3.37
C GLU A 415 -26.58 16.14 2.36
N LEU A 416 -26.00 16.23 1.16
CA LEU A 416 -26.53 17.03 0.06
C LEU A 416 -27.89 16.50 -0.41
N LEU A 417 -28.03 15.18 -0.57
CA LEU A 417 -29.30 14.55 -0.92
C LEU A 417 -30.34 14.75 0.20
N LEU A 418 -29.95 14.66 1.47
CA LEU A 418 -30.81 14.95 2.61
C LEU A 418 -31.25 16.41 2.60
N TYR A 419 -30.33 17.34 2.32
CA TYR A 419 -30.61 18.76 2.25
C TYR A 419 -31.58 19.07 1.10
N ILE A 420 -31.37 18.50 -0.09
CA ILE A 420 -32.27 18.62 -1.24
C ILE A 420 -33.65 18.04 -0.90
N PHE A 421 -33.70 16.90 -0.22
CA PHE A 421 -34.95 16.27 0.22
C PHE A 421 -35.72 17.15 1.23
N VAL A 422 -35.03 17.70 2.23
CA VAL A 422 -35.61 18.62 3.22
C VAL A 422 -36.10 19.90 2.54
N LEU A 423 -35.31 20.49 1.65
CA LEU A 423 -35.71 21.70 0.91
C LEU A 423 -36.94 21.42 0.02
N GLY A 424 -36.97 20.28 -0.67
CA GLY A 424 -38.09 19.86 -1.51
C GLY A 424 -39.38 19.63 -0.72
N THR A 425 -39.30 19.02 0.47
CA THR A 425 -40.46 18.82 1.34
C THR A 425 -41.00 20.13 1.91
N VAL A 426 -40.12 21.07 2.27
CA VAL A 426 -40.51 22.42 2.70
C VAL A 426 -41.22 23.18 1.57
N LEU A 427 -40.68 23.14 0.34
CA LEU A 427 -41.31 23.77 -0.82
C LEU A 427 -42.70 23.17 -1.13
N LEU A 428 -42.85 21.84 -1.06
CA LEU A 428 -44.14 21.17 -1.21
C LEU A 428 -45.15 21.60 -0.14
N ALA A 429 -44.71 21.74 1.11
CA ALA A 429 -45.57 22.23 2.20
C ALA A 429 -46.03 23.68 1.97
N ILE A 430 -45.13 24.57 1.53
CA ILE A 430 -45.46 25.95 1.18
C ILE A 430 -46.47 25.98 0.03
N MET A 431 -46.24 25.21 -1.04
CA MET A 431 -47.17 25.10 -2.16
C MET A 431 -48.55 24.63 -1.71
N PHE A 432 -48.62 23.62 -0.84
CA PHE A 432 -49.89 23.14 -0.29
C PHE A 432 -50.65 24.22 0.52
N ILE A 433 -49.94 25.02 1.33
CA ILE A 433 -50.51 26.14 2.08
C ILE A 433 -51.06 27.21 1.13
N VAL A 434 -50.29 27.57 0.10
CA VAL A 434 -50.71 28.56 -0.93
C VAL A 434 -51.94 28.05 -1.68
N THR A 435 -51.93 26.81 -2.17
CA THR A 435 -53.07 26.20 -2.88
C THR A 435 -54.31 26.15 -2.00
N LYS A 436 -54.19 25.79 -0.71
CA LYS A 436 -55.29 25.81 0.26
C LYS A 436 -55.86 27.21 0.45
N HIS A 437 -55.01 28.23 0.49
CA HIS A 437 -55.43 29.63 0.65
C HIS A 437 -56.15 30.16 -0.61
N VAL A 438 -55.63 29.85 -1.80
CA VAL A 438 -56.27 30.16 -3.09
C VAL A 438 -57.61 29.46 -3.20
N TYR A 439 -57.68 28.16 -2.88
CA TYR A 439 -58.94 27.39 -2.87
C TYR A 439 -59.97 27.99 -1.92
N LYS A 440 -59.55 28.42 -0.70
CA LYS A 440 -60.43 29.08 0.26
C LYS A 440 -60.98 30.40 -0.29
N LYS A 441 -60.15 31.22 -0.95
CA LYS A 441 -60.60 32.46 -1.61
C LYS A 441 -61.59 32.19 -2.75
N ILE A 442 -61.29 31.24 -3.64
CA ILE A 442 -62.19 30.85 -4.74
C ILE A 442 -63.54 30.37 -4.20
N LYS A 443 -63.53 29.51 -3.18
CA LYS A 443 -64.76 28.98 -2.56
C LYS A 443 -65.64 30.07 -1.94
N LEU A 444 -65.03 31.11 -1.35
CA LEU A 444 -65.76 32.28 -0.84
C LEU A 444 -66.38 33.10 -1.97
N CYS A 445 -65.65 33.36 -3.06
CA CYS A 445 -66.18 34.05 -4.23
C CYS A 445 -67.35 33.30 -4.87
N VAL A 446 -67.24 31.97 -5.04
CA VAL A 446 -68.32 31.15 -5.62
C VAL A 446 -69.56 31.14 -4.73
N LYS A 447 -69.42 31.01 -3.40
CA LYS A 447 -70.56 31.09 -2.47
C LYS A 447 -71.23 32.47 -2.50
N GLY A 448 -70.46 33.55 -2.61
CA GLY A 448 -70.98 34.92 -2.78
C GLY A 448 -71.80 35.08 -4.07
N SER A 449 -71.31 34.57 -5.20
CA SER A 449 -72.03 34.64 -6.49
C SER A 449 -73.31 33.81 -6.52
N VAL A 450 -73.36 32.66 -5.83
CA VAL A 450 -74.59 31.85 -5.70
C VAL A 450 -75.62 32.53 -4.79
N ALA A 451 -75.17 33.17 -3.71
CA ALA A 451 -76.06 33.98 -2.86
C ALA A 451 -76.64 35.18 -3.64
N ALA A 452 -75.81 35.89 -4.42
CA ALA A 452 -76.25 37.01 -5.25
C ALA A 452 -77.30 36.60 -6.31
N ARG A 453 -77.15 35.43 -6.95
CA ARG A 453 -78.17 34.92 -7.90
C ARG A 453 -79.49 34.50 -7.25
N ARG A 454 -79.49 34.09 -5.97
CA ARG A 454 -80.75 33.82 -5.25
C ARG A 454 -81.51 35.10 -4.91
N TYR A 455 -80.81 36.22 -4.71
CA TYR A 455 -81.43 37.52 -4.45
C TYR A 455 -81.89 38.26 -5.72
N SER A 456 -81.50 37.84 -6.93
CA SER A 456 -82.00 38.45 -8.18
C SER A 456 -83.19 37.70 -8.80
N ASN A 457 -83.66 36.61 -8.18
CA ASN A 457 -84.81 35.82 -8.62
C ASN A 457 -85.97 35.83 -7.60
N VAL A 458 -85.89 36.75 -6.63
CA VAL A 458 -87.01 37.23 -5.79
C VAL A 458 -87.24 38.68 -6.22
#